data_AF-A0A5W8ML38-F1
#
_entry.id   AF-A0A5W8ML38-F1
#
_cell.length_a   1.000
_cell.length_b   1.000
_cell.length_c   1.000
_cell.angle_alpha   90.00
_cell.angle_beta   90.00
_cell.angle_gamma   90.00
#
_symmetry.space_group_name_H-M   'P 1'
#
loop_
_entity.id
_entity.type
_entity.pdbx_description
1 polymer ?
#
loop_
_entity_poly.entity_id
_entity_poly.type
_entity_poly.pdbx_seq_one_letter_code
_entity_poly.pdbx_strand_id
1 'polypeptide(L)' 'MQTIIQLVPNEWVTDKLLIAVTGLKPGTILRARKESWLLGREYKHVAPDGHPKPTSECLYHIPTINRWIKNLPDPDFDL' A
#
# COMPACT_ATOMS: atom_id res chain seq x y z
N MET A 1 30.19 23.66 0.43
CA MET A 1 29.68 22.29 0.20
C MET A 1 28.20 22.30 0.57
N GLN A 2 27.29 21.97 -0.33
CA GLN A 2 25.85 21.94 -0.03
C GLN A 2 25.45 20.53 0.39
N THR A 3 24.77 20.41 1.53
CA THR A 3 24.19 19.15 1.98
C THR A 3 22.89 18.90 1.22
N ILE A 4 22.84 17.82 0.44
CA ILE A 4 21.63 17.37 -0.26
C ILE A 4 20.98 16.28 0.60
N ILE A 5 19.72 16.49 0.99
CA ILE A 5 18.90 15.49 1.70
C ILE A 5 17.86 14.95 0.71
N GLN A 6 17.97 13.68 0.35
CA GLN A 6 16.97 12.99 -0.47
C GLN A 6 15.97 12.30 0.45
N LEU A 7 14.73 12.77 0.43
CA LEU A 7 13.62 12.12 1.13
C LEU A 7 13.06 11.00 0.25
N VAL A 8 12.84 9.84 0.86
CA VAL A 8 12.13 8.72 0.25
C VAL A 8 10.91 8.37 1.10
N PRO A 9 9.83 7.85 0.49
CA PRO A 9 8.71 7.35 1.27
C PRO A 9 9.15 6.28 2.27
N ASN A 10 8.52 6.28 3.44
CA ASN A 10 8.65 5.17 4.38
C ASN A 10 8.07 3.88 3.78
N GLU A 11 8.41 2.72 4.33
CA GLU A 11 7.84 1.44 3.91
C GLU A 11 6.33 1.37 4.15
N TRP A 12 5.88 1.96 5.26
CA TRP A 12 4.47 2.08 5.63
C TRP A 12 3.97 3.49 5.33
N VAL A 13 3.01 3.61 4.43
CA VAL A 13 2.49 4.89 3.95
C VAL A 13 0.98 5.00 4.08
N THR A 14 0.46 6.21 4.09
CA THR A 14 -0.99 6.47 4.01
C THR A 14 -1.53 6.19 2.61
N ASP A 15 -2.86 6.12 2.49
CA ASP A 15 -3.55 5.92 1.22
C ASP A 15 -3.13 6.93 0.14
N LYS A 16 -3.02 8.22 0.51
CA LYS A 16 -2.61 9.29 -0.41
C LYS A 16 -1.21 9.06 -0.98
N LEU A 17 -0.26 8.67 -0.13
CA LEU A 17 1.11 8.39 -0.57
C LEU A 17 1.19 7.09 -1.35
N LEU A 18 0.45 6.05 -0.97
CA LEU A 18 0.35 4.81 -1.75
C LEU A 18 -0.11 5.11 -3.18
N ILE A 19 -1.18 5.88 -3.33
CA ILE A 19 -1.70 6.30 -4.65
C ILE A 19 -0.63 7.08 -5.42
N ALA A 20 0.04 8.04 -4.77
CA ALA A 20 1.06 8.86 -5.42
C ALA A 20 2.27 8.04 -5.92
N VAL A 21 2.71 7.02 -5.16
CA VAL A 21 3.93 6.26 -5.50
C VAL A 21 3.66 5.04 -6.38
N THR A 22 2.45 4.50 -6.37
CA THR A 22 2.09 3.30 -7.17
C THR A 22 1.19 3.60 -8.36
N GLY A 23 0.46 4.72 -8.35
CA GLY A 23 -0.56 5.04 -9.34
C GLY A 23 -1.85 4.21 -9.22
N LEU A 24 -2.00 3.37 -8.19
CA LEU A 24 -3.22 2.58 -7.99
C LEU A 24 -4.43 3.48 -7.71
N LYS A 25 -5.57 3.15 -8.32
CA LYS A 25 -6.84 3.86 -8.07
C LYS A 25 -7.41 3.48 -6.68
N PRO A 26 -8.13 4.38 -5.99
CA PRO A 26 -8.77 4.07 -4.70
C PRO A 26 -9.68 2.84 -4.75
N GLY A 27 -10.45 2.69 -5.85
CA GLY A 27 -11.30 1.51 -6.05
C GLY A 27 -10.51 0.21 -6.16
N THR A 28 -9.33 0.23 -6.79
CA THR A 28 -8.43 -0.93 -6.89
C THR A 28 -7.88 -1.30 -5.51
N ILE A 29 -7.45 -0.31 -4.72
CA ILE A 29 -6.96 -0.51 -3.35
C ILE A 29 -8.05 -1.14 -2.48
N LEU A 30 -9.29 -0.62 -2.56
CA LEU A 30 -10.42 -1.15 -1.82
C LEU A 30 -10.72 -2.62 -2.18
N ARG A 31 -10.67 -2.96 -3.47
CA ARG A 31 -10.86 -4.35 -3.94
C ARG A 31 -9.71 -5.25 -3.51
N ALA A 32 -8.47 -4.79 -3.66
CA ALA A 32 -7.30 -5.54 -3.24
C ALA A 32 -7.36 -5.88 -1.75
N ARG A 33 -7.76 -4.95 -0.88
CA ARG A 33 -7.99 -5.20 0.56
C ARG A 33 -9.05 -6.27 0.85
N LYS A 34 -10.06 -6.40 -0.01
CA LYS A 34 -11.15 -7.39 0.14
C LYS A 34 -10.77 -8.75 -0.42
N GLU A 35 -9.97 -8.79 -1.48
CA GLU A 35 -9.81 -9.99 -2.32
C GLU A 35 -8.39 -10.58 -2.28
N SER A 36 -7.34 -9.78 -2.02
CA SER A 36 -5.95 -10.19 -2.30
C SER A 36 -4.93 -9.83 -1.23
N TRP A 37 -5.11 -8.71 -0.55
CA TRP A 37 -4.20 -8.18 0.44
C TRP A 37 -4.57 -8.69 1.83
N LEU A 38 -3.57 -9.06 2.62
CA LEU A 38 -3.75 -9.56 3.96
C LEU A 38 -3.46 -8.46 4.99
N LEU A 39 -4.34 -8.36 5.99
CA LEU A 39 -4.12 -7.50 7.14
C LEU A 39 -2.86 -7.96 7.87
N GLY A 40 -1.96 -7.02 8.17
CA GLY A 40 -0.64 -7.26 8.75
C GLY A 40 0.47 -7.49 7.71
N ARG A 41 0.14 -7.75 6.43
CA ARG A 41 1.14 -7.95 5.36
C ARG A 41 1.19 -6.78 4.39
N GLU A 42 0.11 -6.54 3.63
CA GLU A 42 0.04 -5.42 2.69
C GLU A 42 -0.54 -4.15 3.30
N TYR A 43 -1.39 -4.28 4.32
CA TYR A 43 -1.97 -3.14 5.02
C TYR A 43 -2.15 -3.45 6.50
N LYS A 44 -2.18 -2.42 7.34
CA LYS A 44 -2.47 -2.56 8.77
C LYS A 44 -3.25 -1.38 9.31
N HIS A 45 -4.06 -1.63 10.33
CA HIS A 45 -4.67 -0.58 11.12
C HIS A 45 -3.68 -0.13 12.21
N VAL A 46 -3.59 1.18 12.43
CA VAL A 46 -2.72 1.81 13.42
C VAL A 46 -3.57 2.68 14.34
N ALA A 47 -3.35 2.54 15.63
CA ALA A 47 -3.96 3.37 16.65
C ALA A 47 -2.92 3.75 17.71
N PRO A 48 -2.98 4.98 18.26
CA PRO A 48 -2.00 5.47 19.24
C PRO A 48 -2.07 4.74 20.59
N ASP A 49 -3.21 4.14 20.90
CA ASP A 49 -3.44 3.31 22.10
C ASP A 49 -2.92 1.87 21.94
N GLY A 50 -2.37 1.51 20.78
CA GLY A 50 -1.90 0.17 20.45
C GLY A 50 -3.02 -0.85 20.18
N HIS A 51 -4.28 -0.43 20.16
CA HIS A 51 -5.45 -1.31 20.03
C HIS A 51 -6.24 -0.94 18.76
N PRO A 52 -5.71 -1.28 17.57
CA PRO A 52 -6.31 -0.85 16.31
C PRO A 52 -7.68 -1.47 16.09
N LYS A 53 -8.63 -0.64 15.65
CA LYS A 53 -10.01 -0.99 15.29
C LYS A 53 -10.17 -0.99 13.76
N PRO A 54 -11.23 -1.59 13.21
CA PRO A 54 -11.52 -1.53 11.77
C PRO A 54 -11.66 -0.10 11.21
N THR A 55 -12.01 0.86 12.07
CA THR A 55 -12.13 2.29 11.74
C THR A 55 -10.85 3.10 12.00
N SER A 56 -9.81 2.48 12.58
CA SER A 56 -8.53 3.14 12.81
C SER A 56 -7.81 3.42 11.50
N GLU A 57 -6.86 4.37 11.54
CA GLU A 57 -6.05 4.76 10.39
C GLU A 57 -5.39 3.54 9.75
N CYS A 58 -5.40 3.49 8.43
CA CYS A 58 -4.88 2.37 7.65
C CYS A 58 -3.59 2.80 6.95
N LEU A 59 -2.52 2.05 7.20
CA LEU A 59 -1.25 2.19 6.49
C LEU A 59 -1.03 1.01 5.54
N TYR A 60 -0.24 1.25 4.51
CA TYR A 60 0.03 0.32 3.42
C TYR A 60 1.53 0.08 3.27
N HIS A 61 1.91 -1.17 3.09
CA HIS A 61 3.31 -1.57 3.03
C HIS A 61 3.80 -1.67 1.57
N ILE A 62 4.57 -0.66 1.16
CA ILE A 62 5.05 -0.50 -0.21
C ILE A 62 5.81 -1.73 -0.74
N PRO A 63 6.78 -2.31 -0.01
CA PRO A 63 7.55 -3.45 -0.52
C PRO A 63 6.69 -4.68 -0.87
N THR A 64 5.71 -5.02 -0.01
CA THR A 64 4.82 -6.18 -0.26
C THR A 64 3.81 -5.89 -1.34
N ILE A 65 3.28 -4.67 -1.42
CA ILE A 65 2.35 -4.28 -2.49
C ILE A 65 3.08 -4.29 -3.84
N ASN A 66 4.30 -3.77 -3.93
CA ASN A 66 5.11 -3.83 -5.15
C ASN A 66 5.43 -5.27 -5.56
N ARG A 67 5.72 -6.16 -4.59
CA ARG A 67 5.88 -7.59 -4.85
C ARG A 67 4.60 -8.21 -5.40
N TRP A 68 3.44 -7.86 -4.84
CA TRP A 68 2.15 -8.31 -5.32
C TRP A 68 1.90 -7.85 -6.77
N ILE A 69 2.12 -6.56 -7.08
CA ILE A 69 2.01 -6.02 -8.44
C ILE A 69 2.91 -6.79 -9.41
N LYS A 70 4.18 -7.00 -9.05
CA LYS A 70 5.16 -7.71 -9.90
C LYS A 70 4.77 -9.16 -10.21
N ASN A 71 3.99 -9.79 -9.34
CA ASN A 71 3.57 -11.19 -9.48
C ASN A 71 2.18 -11.32 -10.13
N LEU A 72 1.51 -10.22 -10.48
CA LEU A 72 0.27 -10.31 -11.25
C LEU A 72 0.58 -10.78 -12.67
N PRO A 73 -0.23 -11.69 -13.23
CA PRO A 73 -0.10 -12.06 -14.63
C PRO A 73 -0.48 -10.88 -15.52
N ASP A 74 0.12 -10.83 -16.71
CA ASP A 74 -0.39 -9.98 -17.78
C ASP A 74 -1.81 -10.43 -18.17
N PRO A 75 -2.67 -9.52 -18.62
CA PRO A 75 -4.00 -9.89 -19.08
C PRO A 75 -3.88 -10.93 -20.20
N ASP A 76 -4.72 -11.96 -20.13
CA ASP A 76 -4.86 -12.90 -21.23
C ASP A 76 -5.49 -12.15 -22.42
N PHE A 77 -4.75 -12.05 -23.52
CA PHE A 77 -5.22 -11.38 -24.74
C PHE A 77 -5.94 -12.35 -25.69
N ASP A 78 -6.09 -13.62 -25.31
CA ASP A 78 -6.87 -14.61 -26.05
C ASP A 78 -8.38 -14.37 -25.86
N LEU A 79 -8.88 -13.27 -26.45
CA LEU A 79 -10.28 -13.00 -26.76
C LEU A 79 -10.53 -13.10 -28.27
#